data_AF-A0AAW1SJZ6-F1
#
_entry.id   AF-A0AAW1SJZ6-F1
#
_cell.length_a   1.000
_cell.length_b   1.000
_cell.length_c   1.000
_cell.angle_alpha   90.00
_cell.angle_beta   90.00
_cell.angle_gamma   90.00
#
_symmetry.space_group_name_H-M   'P 1'
#
loop_
_entity.id
_entity.type
_entity.pdbx_description
1 polymer ?
#
loop_
_entity_poly.entity_id
_entity_poly.type
_entity_poly.pdbx_seq_one_letter_code
_entity_poly.pdbx_strand_id
1 'polypeptide(L)'
;MMLSDTVLRAPLTFLRSRQQANGGIRLLAPIKGSIQRLERAQAALENLNAYDPDPVVYKSVLNSVRSASLNCYLFEALPDADIETRMSLLQRQMKLGDACTFRLIAKNVVSLLPSSKEDLKEQTMAELENLIRSYHLLDDNLDRARMGDPHAAENVPAALQYTLATTHSFGTAIERCLGLPPSNVATL
;
A
#
# COMPACT_ATOMS: atom_id res chain seq x y z
N MET A 1 -25.04 26.45 31.98
CA MET A 1 -25.10 26.75 30.53
C MET A 1 -24.16 25.77 29.85
N MET A 2 -24.66 24.59 29.47
CA MET A 2 -23.88 23.57 28.77
C MET A 2 -24.06 23.79 27.27
N LEU A 3 -22.99 24.20 26.59
CA LEU A 3 -22.95 24.22 25.13
C LEU A 3 -22.85 22.77 24.67
N SER A 4 -23.92 22.29 24.05
CA SER A 4 -24.04 20.95 23.50
C SER A 4 -23.05 20.78 22.34
N ASP A 5 -22.13 19.82 22.45
CA ASP A 5 -21.14 19.39 21.43
C ASP A 5 -21.79 18.70 20.20
N THR A 6 -22.93 19.21 19.75
CA THR A 6 -23.71 18.64 18.65
C THR A 6 -23.51 19.41 17.35
N VAL A 7 -22.41 20.15 17.24
CA VAL A 7 -22.08 20.93 16.05
C VAL A 7 -21.29 20.05 15.09
N LEU A 8 -21.97 19.60 14.02
CA LEU A 8 -21.41 19.07 12.76
C LEU A 8 -20.84 17.64 12.74
N ARG A 9 -21.53 16.64 13.32
CA ARG A 9 -21.36 15.25 12.85
C ARG A 9 -22.47 14.91 11.86
N ALA A 10 -22.11 14.83 10.58
CA ALA A 10 -23.01 14.30 9.58
C ALA A 10 -23.41 12.85 9.96
N PRO A 11 -24.66 12.43 9.73
CA PRO A 11 -25.08 11.07 10.02
C PRO A 11 -24.19 10.05 9.31
N LEU A 12 -23.84 8.93 9.98
CA LEU A 12 -23.01 7.86 9.38
C LEU A 12 -23.58 7.36 8.04
N THR A 13 -24.91 7.34 7.92
CA THR A 13 -25.61 7.00 6.67
C THR A 13 -25.33 7.98 5.54
N PHE A 14 -25.21 9.28 5.84
CA PHE A 14 -24.82 10.31 4.89
C PHE A 14 -23.33 10.21 4.49
N LEU A 15 -22.44 9.96 5.45
CA LEU A 15 -21.00 9.77 5.15
C LEU A 15 -20.78 8.52 4.30
N ARG A 16 -21.50 7.44 4.60
CA ARG A 16 -21.46 6.20 3.81
C ARG A 16 -22.02 6.40 2.42
N SER A 17 -23.12 7.14 2.25
CA SER A 17 -23.65 7.43 0.91
C SER A 17 -22.69 8.28 0.08
N ARG A 18 -21.92 9.18 0.71
CA ARG A 18 -20.82 9.93 0.05
C ARG A 18 -19.64 9.05 -0.32
N GLN A 19 -19.24 8.13 0.55
CA GLN A 19 -18.19 7.16 0.26
C GLN A 19 -18.58 6.24 -0.90
N GLN A 20 -19.86 5.88 -0.99
CA GLN A 20 -20.43 5.08 -2.07
C GLN A 20 -20.79 5.91 -3.31
N ALA A 21 -20.81 7.24 -3.22
CA ALA A 21 -21.06 8.11 -4.37
C ALA A 21 -19.95 7.91 -5.42
N ASN A 22 -20.34 7.73 -6.69
CA ASN A 22 -19.44 7.25 -7.75
C ASN A 22 -18.81 5.87 -7.46
N GLY A 23 -19.50 5.04 -6.68
CA GLY A 23 -19.12 3.66 -6.38
C GLY A 23 -17.90 3.50 -5.48
N GLY A 24 -17.44 4.52 -4.75
CA GLY A 24 -16.26 4.42 -3.86
C GLY A 24 -14.94 4.03 -4.55
N ILE A 25 -14.96 3.82 -5.87
CA ILE A 25 -13.89 3.23 -6.67
C ILE A 25 -12.65 4.10 -6.71
N ARG A 26 -12.80 5.41 -6.47
CA ARG A 26 -11.70 6.37 -6.37
C ARG A 26 -10.78 6.06 -5.19
N LEU A 27 -11.29 5.45 -4.11
CA LEU A 27 -10.47 5.01 -2.98
C LEU A 27 -9.53 3.85 -3.35
N LEU A 28 -9.84 3.11 -4.42
CA LEU A 28 -8.99 2.03 -4.94
C LEU A 28 -7.89 2.55 -5.88
N ALA A 29 -7.95 3.80 -6.35
CA ALA A 29 -7.00 4.32 -7.32
C ALA A 29 -5.53 4.24 -6.83
N PRO A 30 -5.21 4.59 -5.57
CA PRO A 30 -3.83 4.43 -5.07
C PRO A 30 -3.39 2.96 -5.05
N ILE A 31 -4.30 2.02 -4.68
CA ILE A 31 -4.01 0.58 -4.65
C ILE A 31 -3.72 0.06 -6.06
N LYS A 32 -4.56 0.41 -7.04
CA LYS A 32 -4.35 0.06 -8.45
C LYS A 32 -3.05 0.64 -9.00
N GLY A 33 -2.72 1.88 -8.64
CA GLY A 33 -1.45 2.51 -8.99
C GLY A 33 -0.25 1.76 -8.42
N SER A 34 -0.34 1.27 -7.18
CA SER A 34 0.71 0.43 -6.57
C SER A 34 0.86 -0.91 -7.26
N ILE A 35 -0.23 -1.60 -7.61
CA ILE A 35 -0.21 -2.86 -8.38
C ILE A 35 0.52 -2.65 -9.70
N GLN A 36 0.14 -1.63 -10.48
CA GLN A 36 0.79 -1.34 -11.76
C GLN A 36 2.29 -1.04 -11.63
N ARG A 37 2.72 -0.42 -10.52
CA ARG A 37 4.15 -0.18 -10.25
C ARG A 37 4.89 -1.47 -9.92
N LEU A 38 4.27 -2.37 -9.14
CA LEU A 38 4.83 -3.68 -8.82
C LEU A 38 4.94 -4.58 -10.06
N GLU A 39 3.93 -4.57 -10.94
CA GLU A 39 3.97 -5.31 -12.22
C GLU A 39 5.11 -4.82 -13.12
N ARG A 40 5.33 -3.49 -13.20
CA ARG A 40 6.47 -2.93 -13.93
C ARG A 40 7.80 -3.28 -13.30
N ALA A 41 7.88 -3.30 -11.97
CA ALA A 41 9.06 -3.77 -11.25
C ALA A 41 9.35 -5.25 -11.57
N GLN A 42 8.32 -6.09 -11.67
CA GLN A 42 8.45 -7.49 -12.05
C GLN A 42 9.03 -7.63 -13.46
N ALA A 43 8.45 -6.92 -14.43
CA ALA A 43 8.91 -6.93 -15.81
C ALA A 43 10.38 -6.45 -15.94
N ALA A 44 10.81 -5.49 -15.11
CA ALA A 44 12.20 -5.01 -15.11
C ALA A 44 13.20 -6.05 -14.59
N LEU A 45 12.76 -7.04 -13.80
CA LEU A 45 13.60 -8.06 -13.19
C LEU A 45 13.57 -9.41 -13.94
N GLU A 46 12.65 -9.59 -14.88
CA GLU A 46 12.27 -10.88 -15.47
C GLU A 46 13.39 -11.64 -16.19
N ASN A 47 14.49 -10.95 -16.54
CA ASN A 47 15.63 -11.54 -17.26
C ASN A 47 16.99 -11.27 -16.58
N LEU A 48 16.99 -10.81 -15.32
CA LEU A 48 18.24 -10.55 -14.62
C LEU A 48 18.88 -11.83 -14.10
N ASN A 49 20.20 -11.88 -14.15
CA ASN A 49 20.96 -12.92 -13.49
C ASN A 49 21.06 -12.61 -11.99
N ALA A 50 20.49 -13.46 -11.14
CA ALA A 50 20.58 -13.28 -9.69
C ALA A 50 22.02 -13.42 -9.16
N TYR A 51 22.90 -14.13 -9.87
CA TYR A 51 24.32 -14.31 -9.51
C TYR A 51 25.21 -13.14 -9.93
N ASP A 52 24.69 -12.22 -10.75
CA ASP A 52 25.37 -10.99 -11.15
C ASP A 52 24.34 -9.84 -11.18
N PRO A 53 23.86 -9.41 -10.00
CA PRO A 53 22.77 -8.45 -9.90
C PRO A 53 23.22 -7.06 -10.35
N ASP A 54 22.56 -6.51 -11.39
CA ASP A 54 22.83 -5.15 -11.86
C ASP A 54 22.36 -4.09 -10.82
N PRO A 55 23.28 -3.38 -10.15
CA PRO A 55 22.93 -2.42 -9.11
C PRO A 55 22.03 -1.27 -9.61
N VAL A 56 22.13 -0.90 -10.89
CA VAL A 56 21.34 0.19 -11.49
C VAL A 56 19.89 -0.23 -11.63
N VAL A 57 19.65 -1.47 -12.09
CA VAL A 57 18.28 -2.00 -12.24
C VAL A 57 17.65 -2.21 -10.87
N TYR A 58 18.35 -2.85 -9.93
CA TYR A 58 17.83 -3.05 -8.58
C TYR A 58 17.53 -1.74 -7.85
N LYS A 59 18.34 -0.71 -8.05
CA LYS A 59 18.07 0.64 -7.51
C LYS A 59 16.80 1.26 -8.12
N SER A 60 16.62 1.17 -9.44
CA SER A 60 15.43 1.68 -10.12
C SER A 60 14.16 0.98 -9.62
N VAL A 61 14.22 -0.34 -9.45
CA VAL A 61 13.13 -1.14 -8.91
C VAL A 61 12.85 -0.79 -7.45
N LEU A 62 13.89 -0.68 -6.62
CA LEU A 62 13.77 -0.27 -5.22
C LEU A 62 13.04 1.08 -5.07
N ASN A 63 13.42 2.10 -5.85
CA ASN A 63 12.73 3.39 -5.86
C ASN A 63 11.26 3.26 -6.26
N SER A 64 10.97 2.43 -7.27
CA SER A 64 9.61 2.17 -7.73
C SER A 64 8.75 1.49 -6.66
N VAL A 65 9.31 0.52 -5.93
CA VAL A 65 8.65 -0.21 -4.83
C VAL A 65 8.43 0.71 -3.62
N ARG A 66 9.42 1.52 -3.24
CA ARG A 66 9.28 2.53 -2.17
C ARG A 66 8.16 3.51 -2.47
N SER A 67 8.07 3.98 -3.72
CA SER A 67 6.95 4.82 -4.18
C SER A 67 5.61 4.07 -4.14
N ALA A 68 5.56 2.81 -4.59
CA ALA A 68 4.36 1.97 -4.57
C ALA A 68 3.85 1.68 -3.15
N SER A 69 4.72 1.75 -2.14
CA SER A 69 4.35 1.56 -0.74
C SER A 69 3.51 2.71 -0.15
N LEU A 70 3.43 3.84 -0.84
CA LEU A 70 2.67 5.03 -0.44
C LEU A 70 2.95 5.47 1.01
N ASN A 71 4.24 5.49 1.37
CA ASN A 71 4.76 5.89 2.66
C ASN A 71 4.29 5.00 3.82
N CYS A 72 4.13 3.69 3.58
CA CYS A 72 3.66 2.76 4.60
C CYS A 72 4.75 2.11 5.44
N TYR A 73 6.02 2.25 5.08
CA TYR A 73 7.16 1.94 5.95
C TYR A 73 8.30 2.97 5.91
N LEU A 74 9.14 2.99 6.95
CA LEU A 74 10.33 3.81 7.00
C LEU A 74 11.47 3.06 6.31
N PHE A 75 12.21 3.77 5.47
CA PHE A 75 13.40 3.27 4.79
C PHE A 75 14.48 4.34 4.81
N GLU A 76 15.73 3.93 4.61
CA GLU A 76 16.84 4.86 4.48
C GLU A 76 16.79 5.55 3.11
N ALA A 77 16.85 6.89 3.10
CA ALA A 77 16.90 7.65 1.87
C ALA A 77 18.21 7.34 1.13
N LEU A 78 18.11 6.96 -0.15
CA LEU A 78 19.30 6.84 -0.98
C LEU A 78 19.97 8.22 -1.15
N PRO A 79 21.30 8.30 -1.35
CA PRO A 79 22.02 9.56 -1.46
C PRO A 79 21.50 10.51 -2.55
N ASP A 80 20.87 9.96 -3.59
CA ASP A 80 20.26 10.66 -4.72
C ASP A 80 18.72 10.65 -4.69
N ALA A 81 18.10 10.24 -3.57
CA ALA A 81 16.66 10.32 -3.42
C ALA A 81 16.17 11.75 -3.64
N ASP A 82 15.04 11.89 -4.34
CA ASP A 82 14.43 13.17 -4.62
C ASP A 82 13.96 13.91 -3.36
N ILE A 83 13.67 15.20 -3.51
CA ILE A 83 13.25 16.05 -2.40
C ILE A 83 11.92 15.54 -1.82
N GLU A 84 11.01 15.04 -2.65
CA GLU A 84 9.71 14.53 -2.21
C GLU A 84 9.84 13.33 -1.27
N THR A 85 10.71 12.37 -1.60
CA THR A 85 11.02 11.20 -0.78
C THR A 85 11.63 11.62 0.55
N ARG A 86 12.60 12.55 0.53
CA ARG A 86 13.22 13.07 1.75
C ARG A 86 12.21 13.79 2.65
N MET A 87 11.35 14.61 2.07
CA MET A 87 10.32 15.35 2.82
C MET A 87 9.26 14.41 3.40
N SER A 88 8.86 13.36 2.67
CA SER A 88 7.96 12.32 3.18
C SER A 88 8.55 11.59 4.39
N LEU A 89 9.83 11.20 4.33
CA LEU A 89 10.54 10.58 5.45
C LEU A 89 10.61 11.52 6.66
N LEU A 90 10.90 12.80 6.45
CA LEU A 90 10.92 13.81 7.51
C LEU A 90 9.54 14.00 8.16
N GLN A 91 8.47 14.13 7.39
CA GLN A 91 7.10 14.25 7.92
C GLN A 91 6.74 13.07 8.82
N ARG A 92 7.16 11.86 8.41
CA ARG A 92 6.91 10.64 9.18
C ARG A 92 7.75 10.56 10.46
N GLN A 93 9.02 10.97 10.41
CA GLN A 93 9.87 11.09 11.60
C GLN A 93 9.30 12.11 12.61
N MET A 94 8.75 13.21 12.11
CA MET A 94 8.09 14.23 12.94
C MET A 94 6.69 13.82 13.44
N LYS A 95 6.21 12.60 13.12
CA LYS A 95 4.88 12.07 13.49
C LYS A 95 3.72 13.00 13.10
N LEU A 96 3.87 13.76 12.02
CA LEU A 96 2.83 14.65 11.52
C LEU A 96 1.77 13.83 10.77
N GLY A 97 0.84 13.23 11.52
CA GLY A 97 -0.25 12.42 10.98
C GLY A 97 0.15 11.01 10.55
N ASP A 98 -0.83 10.25 10.06
CA ASP A 98 -0.60 8.91 9.49
C ASP A 98 -0.15 9.06 8.04
N ALA A 99 1.16 8.96 7.80
CA ALA A 99 1.73 9.10 6.46
C ALA A 99 1.36 7.94 5.52
N CYS A 100 0.96 6.78 6.06
CA CYS A 100 0.67 5.60 5.27
C CYS A 100 -0.70 5.71 4.59
N THR A 101 -0.70 5.88 3.27
CA THR A 101 -1.94 6.05 2.49
C THR A 101 -2.85 4.83 2.59
N PHE A 102 -2.30 3.60 2.58
CA PHE A 102 -3.11 2.38 2.74
C PHE A 102 -3.84 2.35 4.10
N ARG A 103 -3.17 2.79 5.17
CA ARG A 103 -3.75 2.84 6.50
C ARG A 103 -4.84 3.89 6.60
N LEU A 104 -4.67 5.06 5.96
CA LEU A 104 -5.71 6.07 5.84
C LEU A 104 -6.95 5.52 5.11
N ILE A 105 -6.74 4.83 3.99
CA ILE A 105 -7.84 4.18 3.24
C ILE A 105 -8.56 3.17 4.14
N ALA A 106 -7.83 2.24 4.76
CA ALA A 106 -8.40 1.22 5.63
C ALA A 106 -9.21 1.83 6.77
N LYS A 107 -8.65 2.80 7.51
CA LYS A 107 -9.34 3.48 8.62
C LYS A 107 -10.61 4.19 8.16
N ASN A 108 -10.55 4.93 7.06
CA ASN A 108 -11.71 5.64 6.52
C ASN A 108 -12.81 4.68 6.09
N VAL A 109 -12.42 3.54 5.52
CA VAL A 109 -13.38 2.55 5.02
C VAL A 109 -14.00 1.73 6.15
N VAL A 110 -13.18 1.29 7.10
CA VAL A 110 -13.57 0.47 8.24
C VAL A 110 -14.42 1.26 9.25
N SER A 111 -14.12 2.53 9.48
CA SER A 111 -14.85 3.38 10.44
C SER A 111 -16.32 3.62 10.06
N LEU A 112 -16.67 3.42 8.80
CA LEU A 112 -18.04 3.56 8.28
C LEU A 112 -18.81 2.23 8.22
N LEU A 113 -18.16 1.11 8.58
CA LEU A 113 -18.82 -0.19 8.68
C LEU A 113 -19.68 -0.28 9.95
N PRO A 114 -20.85 -0.95 9.87
CA PRO A 114 -21.68 -1.20 11.04
C PRO A 114 -20.93 -2.11 12.03
N SER A 115 -21.29 -2.03 13.32
CA SER A 115 -20.74 -2.89 14.37
C SER A 115 -20.97 -4.38 14.12
N SER A 116 -22.00 -4.75 13.34
CA SER A 116 -22.24 -6.14 12.93
C SER A 116 -21.23 -6.71 11.94
N LYS A 117 -20.29 -5.90 11.43
CA LYS A 117 -19.25 -6.33 10.49
C LYS A 117 -17.85 -6.31 11.12
N GLU A 118 -17.75 -6.55 12.42
CA GLU A 118 -16.46 -6.49 13.12
C GLU A 118 -15.41 -7.45 12.52
N ASP A 119 -15.80 -8.68 12.18
CA ASP A 119 -14.91 -9.63 11.50
C ASP A 119 -14.29 -9.08 10.22
N LEU A 120 -15.07 -8.31 9.43
CA LEU A 120 -14.58 -7.70 8.20
C LEU A 120 -13.61 -6.54 8.49
N LYS A 121 -13.84 -5.80 9.59
CA LYS A 121 -12.90 -4.76 10.04
C LYS A 121 -11.57 -5.38 10.45
N GLU A 122 -11.60 -6.41 11.28
CA GLU A 122 -10.40 -7.12 11.74
C GLU A 122 -9.64 -7.74 10.56
N GLN A 123 -10.33 -8.43 9.65
CA GLN A 123 -9.74 -8.97 8.42
C GLN A 123 -9.07 -7.87 7.59
N THR A 124 -9.72 -6.72 7.38
CA THR A 124 -9.17 -5.62 6.58
C THR A 124 -7.91 -5.04 7.22
N MET A 125 -7.89 -4.91 8.55
CA MET A 125 -6.70 -4.43 9.26
C MET A 125 -5.58 -5.48 9.27
N ALA A 126 -5.90 -6.78 9.32
CA ALA A 126 -4.92 -7.84 9.19
C ALA A 126 -4.27 -7.85 7.79
N GLU A 127 -5.07 -7.69 6.72
CA GLU A 127 -4.56 -7.56 5.35
C GLU A 127 -3.67 -6.32 5.18
N LEU A 128 -4.02 -5.20 5.83
CA LEU A 128 -3.16 -4.01 5.84
C LEU A 128 -1.80 -4.30 6.49
N GLU A 129 -1.78 -4.93 7.67
CA GLU A 129 -0.53 -5.23 8.36
C GLU A 129 0.33 -6.24 7.57
N ASN A 130 -0.32 -7.21 6.92
CA ASN A 130 0.34 -8.16 6.02
C ASN A 130 0.98 -7.45 4.82
N LEU A 131 0.25 -6.52 4.18
CA LEU A 131 0.72 -5.68 3.09
C LEU A 131 1.94 -4.84 3.50
N ILE A 132 1.90 -4.20 4.66
CA ILE A 132 3.01 -3.37 5.15
C ILE A 132 4.26 -4.23 5.36
N ARG A 133 4.10 -5.43 5.95
CA ARG A 133 5.21 -6.38 6.14
C ARG A 133 5.79 -6.89 4.84
N SER A 134 4.96 -7.20 3.84
CA SER A 134 5.45 -7.67 2.54
C SER A 134 6.30 -6.60 1.84
N TYR A 135 5.85 -5.34 1.90
CA TYR A 135 6.62 -4.21 1.37
C TYR A 135 7.98 -4.02 2.07
N HIS A 136 8.04 -4.16 3.39
CA HIS A 136 9.30 -4.14 4.14
C HIS A 136 10.25 -5.25 3.67
N LEU A 137 9.76 -6.49 3.61
CA LEU A 137 10.57 -7.64 3.19
C LEU A 137 11.10 -7.48 1.75
N LEU A 138 10.28 -6.94 0.86
CA LEU A 138 10.69 -6.67 -0.51
C LEU A 138 11.74 -5.56 -0.58
N ASP A 139 11.58 -4.47 0.19
CA ASP A 139 12.57 -3.39 0.27
C ASP A 139 13.94 -3.92 0.70
N ASP A 140 13.98 -4.69 1.79
CA ASP A 140 15.21 -5.25 2.35
C ASP A 140 15.95 -6.14 1.33
N ASN A 141 15.22 -7.00 0.61
CA ASN A 141 15.80 -7.85 -0.42
C ASN A 141 16.32 -7.03 -1.61
N LEU A 142 15.56 -6.02 -2.06
CA LEU A 142 15.98 -5.15 -3.16
C LEU A 142 17.18 -4.30 -2.81
N ASP A 143 17.26 -3.78 -1.58
CA ASP A 143 18.39 -2.96 -1.14
C ASP A 143 19.66 -3.79 -0.99
N ARG A 144 19.57 -5.01 -0.46
CA ARG A 144 20.69 -5.96 -0.41
C ARG A 144 21.13 -6.41 -1.81
N ALA A 145 20.19 -6.75 -2.68
CA ALA A 145 20.49 -7.12 -4.07
C ALA A 145 21.19 -5.98 -4.81
N ARG A 146 20.75 -4.73 -4.60
CA ARG A 146 21.42 -3.52 -5.10
C ARG A 146 22.86 -3.39 -4.60
N MET A 147 23.17 -3.87 -3.41
CA MET A 147 24.53 -3.90 -2.85
C MET A 147 25.36 -5.10 -3.35
N GLY A 148 24.82 -5.93 -4.23
CA GLY A 148 25.53 -7.07 -4.82
C GLY A 148 25.31 -8.40 -4.10
N ASP A 149 24.32 -8.51 -3.20
CA ASP A 149 24.01 -9.76 -2.49
C ASP A 149 23.21 -10.72 -3.40
N PRO A 150 23.79 -11.85 -3.84
CA PRO A 150 23.12 -12.78 -4.76
C PRO A 150 21.95 -13.52 -4.11
N HIS A 151 22.03 -13.81 -2.81
CA HIS A 151 20.96 -14.51 -2.11
C HIS A 151 19.73 -13.61 -1.94
N ALA A 152 19.97 -12.33 -1.67
CA ALA A 152 18.88 -11.35 -1.68
C ALA A 152 18.26 -11.23 -3.08
N ALA A 153 19.08 -11.16 -4.13
CA ALA A 153 18.63 -11.11 -5.52
C ALA A 153 17.76 -12.34 -5.90
N GLU A 154 18.15 -13.55 -5.49
CA GLU A 154 17.35 -14.78 -5.67
C GLU A 154 15.98 -14.72 -4.97
N ASN A 155 15.90 -14.03 -3.83
CA ASN A 155 14.66 -13.90 -3.06
C ASN A 155 13.72 -12.81 -3.59
N VAL A 156 14.22 -11.84 -4.36
CA VAL A 156 13.42 -10.71 -4.86
C VAL A 156 12.18 -11.16 -5.66
N PRO A 157 12.25 -12.10 -6.63
CA PRO A 157 11.07 -12.53 -7.38
C PRO A 157 9.95 -13.05 -6.48
N ALA A 158 10.27 -13.89 -5.50
CA ALA A 158 9.30 -14.44 -4.56
C ALA A 158 8.71 -13.36 -3.64
N ALA A 159 9.56 -12.47 -3.10
CA ALA A 159 9.11 -11.35 -2.27
C ALA A 159 8.21 -10.36 -3.05
N LEU A 160 8.51 -10.13 -4.32
CA LEU A 160 7.74 -9.28 -5.21
C LEU A 160 6.37 -9.89 -5.50
N GLN A 161 6.33 -11.17 -5.87
CA GLN A 161 5.09 -11.88 -6.12
C GLN A 161 4.20 -11.93 -4.86
N TYR A 162 4.81 -12.16 -3.70
CA TYR A 162 4.11 -12.11 -2.42
C TYR A 162 3.53 -10.72 -2.15
N THR A 163 4.30 -9.66 -2.38
CA THR A 163 3.85 -8.26 -2.21
C THR A 163 2.73 -7.88 -3.20
N LEU A 164 2.81 -8.36 -4.44
CA LEU A 164 1.73 -8.18 -5.42
C LEU A 164 0.44 -8.87 -4.93
N ALA A 165 0.54 -10.11 -4.48
CA ALA A 165 -0.59 -10.88 -3.96
C ALA A 165 -1.24 -10.21 -2.73
N THR A 166 -0.44 -9.76 -1.75
CA THR A 166 -0.98 -9.05 -0.58
C THR A 166 -1.59 -7.70 -0.96
N THR A 167 -1.05 -7.00 -1.96
CA THR A 167 -1.64 -5.75 -2.48
C THR A 167 -3.01 -6.01 -3.11
N HIS A 168 -3.16 -7.09 -3.87
CA HIS A 168 -4.46 -7.53 -4.39
C HIS A 168 -5.44 -7.91 -3.27
N SER A 169 -5.02 -8.73 -2.30
CA SER A 169 -5.86 -9.13 -1.15
C SER A 169 -6.36 -7.92 -0.36
N PHE A 170 -5.48 -6.95 -0.10
CA PHE A 170 -5.87 -5.69 0.53
C PHE A 170 -6.89 -4.92 -0.31
N GLY A 171 -6.66 -4.81 -1.63
CA GLY A 171 -7.62 -4.21 -2.56
C GLY A 171 -9.01 -4.86 -2.49
N THR A 172 -9.06 -6.20 -2.51
CA THR A 172 -10.31 -6.96 -2.37
C THR A 172 -10.96 -6.76 -0.99
N ALA A 173 -10.20 -6.65 0.09
CA ALA A 173 -10.74 -6.33 1.41
C ALA A 173 -11.40 -4.94 1.44
N ILE A 174 -10.79 -3.93 0.80
CA ILE A 174 -11.37 -2.59 0.65
C ILE A 174 -12.66 -2.63 -0.19
N GLU A 175 -12.66 -3.36 -1.31
CA GLU A 175 -13.87 -3.56 -2.13
C GLU A 175 -15.03 -4.16 -1.33
N ARG A 176 -14.76 -5.22 -0.54
CA ARG A 176 -15.76 -5.86 0.33
C ARG A 176 -16.31 -4.89 1.36
N CYS A 177 -15.47 -4.04 1.94
CA CYS A 177 -15.91 -3.01 2.89
C CYS A 177 -16.79 -1.95 2.23
N LEU A 178 -16.45 -1.53 1.00
CA LEU A 178 -17.24 -0.59 0.21
C LEU A 178 -18.56 -1.20 -0.30
N GLY A 179 -18.66 -2.52 -0.32
CA GLY A 179 -19.79 -3.26 -0.89
C GLY A 179 -19.75 -3.32 -2.41
N LEU A 180 -18.55 -3.28 -2.99
CA LEU A 180 -18.32 -3.36 -4.43
C LEU A 180 -18.16 -4.81 -4.88
N PRO A 181 -18.53 -5.13 -6.13
CA PRO A 181 -18.16 -6.42 -6.72
C PRO A 181 -16.63 -6.53 -6.80
N PRO A 182 -16.08 -7.76 -6.68
CA PRO A 182 -14.64 -7.97 -6.81
C PRO A 182 -14.17 -7.58 -8.21
N SER A 183 -13.12 -6.75 -8.30
CA SER A 183 -12.57 -6.28 -9.59
C SER A 183 -11.98 -7.40 -10.47
N ASN A 184 -11.83 -8.62 -9.94
CA ASN A 184 -11.30 -9.78 -10.66
C ASN A 184 -12.34 -10.47 -11.57
N VAL A 185 -13.59 -10.02 -11.56
CA VAL A 185 -14.60 -10.44 -12.54
C VAL A 185 -14.47 -9.51 -13.74
N ALA A 186 -13.44 -9.73 -14.56
CA ALA A 186 -13.48 -9.28 -15.95
C ALA A 186 -14.67 -10.00 -16.60
N THR A 187 -15.70 -9.23 -16.93
CA THR A 187 -16.80 -9.69 -17.78
C THR A 187 -16.19 -10.21 -19.08
N LEU A 188 -16.32 -11.51 -19.32
CA LEU A 188 -16.11 -12.16 -20.63
C LEU A 188 -17.11 -11.61 -21.64
#